data_AF-A0A6J4XGJ5-F1
#
_entry.id   AF-A0A6J4XGJ5-F1
#
_cell.length_a   1.000
_cell.length_b   1.000
_cell.length_c   1.000
_cell.angle_alpha   90.00
_cell.angle_beta   90.00
_cell.angle_gamma   90.00
#
_symmetry.space_group_name_H-M   'P 1'
#
loop_
_entity.id
_entity.type
_entity.pdbx_description
1 polymer ?
#
loop_
_entity_poly.entity_id
_entity_poly.type
_entity_poly.pdbx_seq_one_letter_code
_entity_poly.pdbx_strand_id
1 'polypeptide(L)'
;MTKYKILIKILDAIIQEAPANMTQRYYRKADNLEYLNQSRAKAFIHLYLKVTFGLLNFNEREHFITDGSHDGGVDGYYINPDNKTIYFITLVQKRV
;
A
#
# COMPACT_ATOMS: atom_id res chain seq x y z
N MET A 1 -21.18 -8.05 -9.74
CA MET A 1 -19.92 -7.71 -9.00
C MET A 1 -20.22 -6.56 -8.05
N THR A 2 -19.74 -6.61 -6.81
CA THR A 2 -19.91 -5.50 -5.84
C THR A 2 -18.74 -4.53 -5.93
N LYS A 3 -18.94 -3.25 -5.56
CA LYS A 3 -17.88 -2.22 -5.50
C LYS A 3 -16.67 -2.67 -4.68
N TYR A 4 -16.92 -3.37 -3.57
CA TYR A 4 -15.88 -3.97 -2.73
C TYR A 4 -15.02 -5.00 -3.45
N LYS A 5 -15.63 -5.90 -4.25
CA LYS A 5 -14.89 -6.90 -5.02
C LYS A 5 -14.01 -6.25 -6.10
N ILE A 6 -14.43 -5.11 -6.65
CA ILE A 6 -13.63 -4.34 -7.61
C ILE A 6 -12.40 -3.75 -6.90
N LEU A 7 -12.59 -3.13 -5.72
CA LEU A 7 -11.48 -2.62 -4.92
C LEU A 7 -10.45 -3.71 -4.63
N ILE A 8 -10.89 -4.89 -4.14
CA ILE A 8 -9.98 -6.01 -3.88
C ILE A 8 -9.17 -6.37 -5.12
N LYS A 9 -9.82 -6.48 -6.29
CA LYS A 9 -9.11 -6.81 -7.54
C LYS A 9 -8.04 -5.78 -7.90
N ILE A 10 -8.31 -4.50 -7.67
CA ILE A 10 -7.34 -3.42 -7.92
C ILE A 10 -6.16 -3.54 -6.96
N LEU A 11 -6.42 -3.77 -5.67
CA LEU A 11 -5.35 -3.95 -4.67
C LEU A 11 -4.50 -5.18 -4.97
N ASP A 12 -5.15 -6.30 -5.32
CA ASP A 12 -4.45 -7.52 -5.70
C ASP A 12 -3.58 -7.31 -6.95
N ALA A 13 -4.05 -6.53 -7.93
CA ALA A 13 -3.25 -6.18 -9.11
C ALA A 13 -2.00 -5.35 -8.73
N ILE A 14 -2.13 -4.38 -7.83
CA ILE A 14 -0.99 -3.59 -7.32
C ILE A 14 0.02 -4.47 -6.58
N ILE A 15 -0.44 -5.45 -5.82
CA ILE A 15 0.45 -6.43 -5.16
C ILE A 15 1.24 -7.25 -6.18
N GLN A 16 0.65 -7.57 -7.34
CA GLN A 16 1.35 -8.27 -8.42
C GLN A 16 2.37 -7.38 -9.16
N GLU A 17 2.20 -6.05 -9.16
CA GLU A 17 3.20 -5.11 -9.71
C GLU A 17 4.50 -5.11 -8.89
N ALA A 18 4.46 -5.56 -7.63
CA ALA A 18 5.64 -5.60 -6.77
C ALA A 18 6.74 -6.48 -7.38
N PRO A 19 8.03 -6.09 -7.28
CA PRO A 19 9.12 -6.91 -7.78
C PRO A 19 9.31 -8.18 -6.92
N ALA A 20 9.86 -9.24 -7.53
CA ALA A 20 9.95 -10.57 -6.90
C ALA A 20 10.83 -10.60 -5.64
N ASN A 21 11.79 -9.68 -5.54
CA ASN A 21 12.63 -9.48 -4.35
C ASN A 21 11.85 -8.98 -3.12
N MET A 22 10.62 -8.47 -3.28
CA MET A 22 9.79 -7.97 -2.18
C MET A 22 8.66 -8.93 -1.77
N THR A 23 8.74 -10.21 -2.13
CA THR A 23 7.70 -11.21 -1.84
C THR A 23 7.42 -11.39 -0.34
N GLN A 24 8.40 -11.09 0.53
CA GLN A 24 8.20 -11.08 1.99
C GLN A 24 7.38 -9.88 2.48
N ARG A 25 7.46 -8.75 1.78
CA ARG A 25 6.77 -7.49 2.14
C ARG A 25 5.37 -7.40 1.54
N TYR A 26 5.19 -8.00 0.36
CA TYR A 26 3.94 -8.08 -0.41
C TYR A 26 3.57 -9.54 -0.68
N TYR A 27 2.73 -10.07 0.19
CA TYR A 27 2.24 -11.44 0.14
C TYR A 27 1.24 -11.63 -1.00
N ARG A 28 1.58 -12.54 -1.93
CA ARG A 28 0.78 -12.79 -3.16
C ARG A 28 -0.17 -13.98 -3.05
N LYS A 29 0.04 -14.84 -2.06
CA LYS A 29 -0.75 -16.06 -1.89
C LYS A 29 -1.96 -15.79 -1.02
N ALA A 30 -3.04 -16.54 -1.27
CA ALA A 30 -4.30 -16.40 -0.52
C ALA A 30 -4.46 -17.44 0.61
N ASP A 31 -3.39 -18.17 0.92
CA ASP A 31 -3.33 -19.18 1.99
C ASP A 31 -3.29 -18.56 3.40
N ASN A 32 -2.75 -17.36 3.55
CA ASN A 32 -2.80 -16.61 4.80
C ASN A 32 -3.51 -15.26 4.61
N LEU A 33 -4.74 -15.19 5.12
CA LEU A 33 -5.59 -14.00 5.05
C LEU A 33 -5.00 -12.80 5.79
N GLU A 34 -4.27 -13.01 6.88
CA GLU A 34 -3.67 -11.93 7.67
C GLU A 34 -2.56 -11.23 6.89
N TYR A 35 -1.60 -12.00 6.36
CA TYR A 35 -0.53 -11.46 5.52
C TYR A 35 -1.07 -10.84 4.22
N LEU A 36 -2.12 -11.44 3.64
CA LEU A 36 -2.79 -10.86 2.48
C LEU A 36 -3.44 -9.52 2.80
N ASN A 37 -4.11 -9.41 3.95
CA ASN A 37 -4.75 -8.17 4.38
C ASN A 37 -3.71 -7.07 4.70
N GLN A 38 -2.58 -7.42 5.31
CA GLN A 38 -1.46 -6.49 5.50
C GLN A 38 -0.91 -6.00 4.15
N SER A 39 -0.77 -6.90 3.18
CA SER A 39 -0.32 -6.56 1.83
C SER A 39 -1.31 -5.65 1.09
N ARG A 40 -2.61 -5.90 1.27
CA ARG A 40 -3.69 -5.06 0.72
C ARG A 40 -3.73 -3.67 1.37
N ALA A 41 -3.43 -3.56 2.66
CA ALA A 41 -3.32 -2.27 3.34
C ALA A 41 -2.18 -1.43 2.71
N LYS A 42 -1.00 -2.02 2.50
CA LYS A 42 0.11 -1.36 1.79
C LYS A 42 -0.27 -0.99 0.36
N ALA A 43 -0.92 -1.90 -0.36
CA ALA A 43 -1.41 -1.66 -1.73
C ALA A 43 -2.42 -0.50 -1.80
N PHE A 44 -3.15 -0.24 -0.71
CA PHE A 44 -4.07 0.89 -0.62
C PHE A 44 -3.33 2.23 -0.59
N ILE A 45 -2.22 2.31 0.14
CA ILE A 45 -1.34 3.48 0.14
C ILE A 45 -0.72 3.67 -1.25
N HIS A 46 -0.27 2.59 -1.90
CA HIS A 46 0.19 2.64 -3.29
C HIS A 46 -0.88 3.19 -4.24
N LEU A 47 -2.13 2.73 -4.11
CA LEU A 47 -3.24 3.22 -4.92
C LEU A 47 -3.47 4.72 -4.71
N TYR A 48 -3.44 5.18 -3.45
CA TYR A 48 -3.57 6.59 -3.11
C TYR A 48 -2.44 7.42 -3.74
N LEU A 49 -1.19 7.00 -3.56
CA LEU A 49 -0.02 7.67 -4.13
C LEU A 49 -0.08 7.72 -5.68
N LYS A 50 -0.51 6.63 -6.32
CA LYS A 50 -0.67 6.52 -7.77
C LYS A 50 -1.75 7.46 -8.31
N VAL A 51 -2.90 7.54 -7.64
CA VAL A 51 -4.05 8.35 -8.11
C VAL A 51 -3.89 9.82 -7.77
N THR A 52 -3.40 10.15 -6.57
CA THR A 52 -3.32 11.54 -6.09
C THR A 52 -2.08 12.27 -6.60
N PHE A 53 -0.93 11.60 -6.68
CA PHE A 53 0.35 12.23 -7.02
C PHE A 53 0.93 11.77 -8.36
N GLY A 54 0.26 10.83 -9.05
CA GLY A 54 0.70 10.37 -10.37
C GLY A 54 1.98 9.53 -10.34
N LEU A 55 2.38 8.98 -9.18
CA LEU A 55 3.56 8.13 -9.06
C LEU A 55 3.30 6.78 -9.75
N LEU A 56 3.80 6.57 -10.96
CA LEU A 56 3.54 5.37 -11.77
C LEU A 56 4.49 4.20 -11.46
N ASN A 57 5.71 4.49 -11.03
CA ASN A 57 6.71 3.47 -10.70
C ASN A 57 6.46 2.88 -9.31
N PHE A 58 6.44 1.55 -9.22
CA PHE A 58 6.23 0.85 -7.97
C PHE A 58 7.32 1.13 -6.94
N ASN A 59 8.59 1.13 -7.34
CA ASN A 59 9.72 1.32 -6.43
C ASN A 59 9.75 2.74 -5.86
N GLU A 60 9.40 3.74 -6.68
CA GLU A 60 9.30 5.13 -6.24
C GLU A 60 8.17 5.30 -5.20
N ARG A 61 7.02 4.66 -5.42
CA ARG A 61 5.93 4.64 -4.42
C ARG A 61 6.30 3.89 -3.15
N GLU A 62 7.04 2.80 -3.27
CA GLU A 62 7.42 1.95 -2.13
C GLU A 62 8.34 2.70 -1.15
N HIS A 63 9.21 3.57 -1.66
CA HIS A 63 10.06 4.44 -0.85
C HIS A 63 9.28 5.33 0.13
N PHE A 64 8.05 5.68 -0.22
CA PHE A 64 7.15 6.52 0.58
C PHE A 64 6.34 5.73 1.61
N ILE A 65 6.44 4.40 1.63
CA ILE A 65 5.75 3.55 2.60
C ILE A 65 6.70 3.21 3.74
N THR A 66 6.27 3.53 4.95
CA THR A 66 6.99 3.24 6.19
C THR A 66 6.30 2.08 6.89
N ASP A 67 6.88 0.89 6.71
CA ASP A 67 6.44 -0.35 7.31
C ASP A 67 7.52 -0.81 8.30
N GLY A 68 7.38 -0.37 9.55
CA GLY A 68 8.29 -0.67 10.66
C GLY A 68 7.75 -1.80 11.55
N SER A 69 8.64 -2.69 12.01
CA SER A 69 8.30 -3.95 12.67
C SER A 69 7.53 -3.86 14.01
N HIS A 70 7.25 -2.66 14.51
CA HIS A 70 6.63 -2.43 15.83
C HIS A 70 5.46 -1.44 15.79
N ASP A 71 5.00 -1.02 14.62
CA ASP A 71 3.85 -0.13 14.53
C ASP A 71 2.58 -0.93 14.26
N GLY A 72 1.51 -0.64 15.00
CA GLY A 72 0.21 -1.34 14.87
C GLY A 72 -0.57 -0.93 13.61
N GLY A 73 0.10 -0.28 12.65
CA GLY A 73 -0.49 0.31 11.46
C GLY A 73 0.50 0.33 10.29
N VAL A 74 -0.01 0.73 9.12
CA VAL A 74 0.82 0.99 7.94
C VAL A 74 0.80 2.49 7.70
N ASP A 75 1.99 3.08 7.73
CA ASP A 75 2.18 4.49 7.47
C ASP A 75 2.82 4.74 6.11
N GLY A 76 2.62 5.94 5.59
CA GLY A 76 3.32 6.45 4.44
C GLY A 76 3.38 7.97 4.49
N TYR A 77 4.28 8.54 3.73
CA TYR A 77 4.42 9.98 3.61
C TYR A 77 4.70 10.37 2.16
N TYR A 78 4.24 11.53 1.73
CA TYR A 78 4.62 12.09 0.44
C TYR A 78 5.05 13.54 0.59
N ILE A 79 6.23 13.85 0.08
CA ILE A 79 6.76 15.22 0.07
C ILE A 79 6.54 15.75 -1.33
N ASN A 80 5.63 16.70 -1.47
CA ASN A 80 5.39 17.34 -2.75
C ASN A 80 6.44 18.45 -2.95
N PRO A 81 7.31 18.34 -3.98
CA PRO A 81 8.41 19.29 -4.19
C PRO A 81 7.94 20.68 -4.66
N ASP A 82 6.77 20.76 -5.31
CA ASP A 82 6.29 21.99 -5.94
C ASP A 82 5.63 22.94 -4.94
N ASN A 83 4.83 22.38 -4.03
CA ASN A 83 4.07 23.15 -3.04
C ASN A 83 4.66 23.09 -1.62
N LYS A 84 5.81 22.43 -1.45
CA LYS A 84 6.49 22.21 -0.17
C LYS A 84 5.58 21.63 0.93
N THR A 85 4.59 20.82 0.54
CA THR A 85 3.64 20.19 1.46
C THR A 85 4.03 18.75 1.74
N ILE A 86 4.01 18.37 3.02
CA ILE A 86 4.23 17.00 3.48
C ILE A 86 2.87 16.40 3.80
N TYR A 87 2.53 15.30 3.14
CA TYR A 87 1.32 14.53 3.38
C TYR A 87 1.68 13.32 4.24
N PHE A 88 1.06 13.19 5.41
CA PHE A 88 1.12 11.99 6.23
C PHE A 88 -0.10 11.12 5.96
N ILE A 89 0.12 9.83 5.71
CA ILE A 89 -0.91 8.85 5.38
C ILE A 89 -0.79 7.73 6.42
N THR A 90 -1.78 7.62 7.30
CA THR A 90 -1.81 6.59 8.34
C THR A 90 -3.04 5.71 8.17
N LEU A 91 -2.82 4.39 8.07
CA LEU A 91 -3.89 3.40 8.13
C LEU A 91 -3.97 2.80 9.52
N VAL A 92 -5.01 3.18 10.26
CA VAL A 92 -5.30 2.62 11.58
C VAL A 92 -6.11 1.33 11.41
N GLN A 93 -5.56 0.19 11.82
CA GLN A 93 -6.35 -1.00 12.07
C GLN A 93 -7.05 -0.87 13.43
N LYS A 94 -8.36 -0.60 13.40
CA LYS A 94 -9.18 -0.74 14.61
C LYS A 94 -9.22 -2.21 15.00
N ARG A 95 -8.61 -2.57 16.11
CA ARG A 95 -8.84 -3.87 16.77
C ARG A 95 -10.30 -3.87 17.24
N VAL A 96 -11.09 -4.81 16.71
CA VAL A 96 -12.49 -5.06 17.12
C VAL A 96 -12.48 -6.10 18.23
#